data_AF-A0AAN9KDT6-F1
#
_entry.id   AF-A0AAN9KDT6-F1
#
_cell.length_a   1.000
_cell.length_b   1.000
_cell.length_c   1.000
_cell.angle_alpha   90.00
_cell.angle_beta   90.00
_cell.angle_gamma   90.00
#
_symmetry.space_group_name_H-M   'P 1'
#
loop_
_entity.id
_entity.type
_entity.pdbx_description
1 polymer ?
#
loop_
_entity_poly.entity_id
_entity_poly.type
_entity_poly.pdbx_seq_one_letter_code
_entity_poly.pdbx_strand_id
1 'polypeptide(L)'
;MEMETVYDLGAKMIEALGKEKVSSGDVIAIDKASGKITKLGRSFSRWRDFDAMGPQVKFVQCPDGELQKRKEVVHCVTLHEIDVINSRTQGFLALFTGDTSEIRAEVREQIDTKVAEWREEGKAEIVPGVLFIDEA
;
A
#
# COMPACT_ATOMS: atom_id res chain seq x y z
N MET A 1 -18.52 -23.75 2.19
CA MET A 1 -19.22 -23.45 0.93
C MET A 1 -18.25 -22.68 0.07
N GLU A 2 -17.96 -23.15 -1.12
CA GLU A 2 -17.24 -22.34 -2.12
C GLU A 2 -18.11 -21.13 -2.46
N MET A 3 -17.58 -19.93 -2.24
CA MET A 3 -18.28 -18.70 -2.59
C MET A 3 -17.85 -18.32 -4.01
N GLU A 4 -18.80 -18.34 -4.93
CA GLU A 4 -18.63 -17.82 -6.28
C GLU A 4 -19.59 -16.64 -6.48
N THR A 5 -19.10 -15.54 -7.03
CA THR A 5 -19.93 -14.37 -7.32
C THR A 5 -19.40 -13.69 -8.56
N VAL A 6 -20.31 -13.28 -9.44
CA VAL A 6 -20.00 -12.53 -10.65
C VAL A 6 -20.21 -11.04 -10.38
N TYR A 7 -19.23 -10.22 -10.75
CA TYR A 7 -19.27 -8.77 -10.58
C TYR A 7 -19.20 -8.09 -11.94
N ASP A 8 -20.04 -7.08 -12.14
CA ASP A 8 -19.93 -6.17 -13.27
C ASP A 8 -18.80 -5.17 -13.04
N LEU A 9 -17.99 -4.95 -14.06
CA LEU A 9 -16.79 -4.11 -13.98
C LEU A 9 -16.97 -2.83 -14.79
N GLY A 10 -16.72 -1.68 -14.14
CA GLY A 10 -16.67 -0.39 -14.83
C GLY A 10 -15.37 -0.19 -15.63
N ALA A 11 -15.35 0.80 -16.52
CA ALA A 11 -14.22 1.06 -17.43
C ALA A 11 -12.85 1.19 -16.72
N LYS A 12 -12.80 1.90 -15.58
CA LYS A 12 -11.55 2.06 -14.80
C LYS A 12 -10.98 0.73 -14.30
N MET A 13 -11.86 -0.18 -13.91
CA MET A 13 -11.47 -1.49 -13.38
C MET A 13 -10.96 -2.39 -14.50
N ILE A 14 -11.58 -2.33 -15.68
CA ILE A 14 -11.13 -3.03 -16.89
C ILE A 14 -9.73 -2.56 -17.29
N GLU A 15 -9.47 -1.25 -17.26
CA GLU A 15 -8.15 -0.70 -17.55
C GLU A 15 -7.09 -1.18 -16.55
N ALA A 16 -7.42 -1.19 -15.25
CA ALA A 16 -6.53 -1.68 -14.19
C ALA A 16 -6.20 -3.18 -14.34
N LEU A 17 -7.19 -4.01 -14.69
CA LEU A 17 -6.99 -5.43 -14.98
C LEU A 17 -6.05 -5.63 -16.18
N GLY A 18 -6.22 -4.80 -17.23
CA GLY A 18 -5.36 -4.80 -18.40
C GLY A 18 -3.91 -4.44 -18.08
N LYS A 19 -3.70 -3.40 -17.27
CA LYS A 19 -2.36 -2.96 -16.81
C LYS A 19 -1.63 -4.07 -16.05
N GLU A 20 -2.34 -4.76 -15.15
CA GLU A 20 -1.81 -5.89 -14.37
C GLU A 20 -1.76 -7.22 -15.16
N LYS A 21 -2.19 -7.22 -16.44
CA LYS A 21 -2.27 -8.39 -17.32
C LYS A 21 -3.00 -9.57 -16.67
N VAL A 22 -4.11 -9.30 -15.99
CA VAL A 22 -4.88 -10.34 -15.28
C VAL A 22 -5.53 -11.28 -16.28
N SER A 23 -5.43 -12.58 -16.00
CA SER A 23 -5.94 -13.66 -16.83
C SER A 23 -6.73 -14.68 -16.01
N SER A 24 -7.52 -15.52 -16.67
CA SER A 24 -8.26 -16.59 -15.99
C SER A 24 -7.30 -17.52 -15.24
N GLY A 25 -7.59 -17.77 -13.96
CA GLY A 25 -6.76 -18.57 -13.07
C GLY A 25 -5.80 -17.76 -12.19
N ASP A 26 -5.65 -16.46 -12.42
CA ASP A 26 -4.89 -15.58 -11.53
C ASP A 26 -5.69 -15.29 -10.26
N VAL A 27 -4.99 -15.29 -9.12
CA VAL A 27 -5.54 -14.87 -7.82
C VAL A 27 -5.18 -13.41 -7.61
N ILE A 28 -6.20 -12.58 -7.45
CA ILE A 28 -6.06 -11.13 -7.31
C ILE A 28 -6.67 -10.63 -6.00
N ALA A 29 -6.10 -9.56 -5.46
CA ALA A 29 -6.71 -8.75 -4.41
C ALA A 29 -7.15 -7.42 -5.00
N ILE A 30 -8.35 -6.96 -4.64
CA ILE A 30 -8.91 -5.69 -5.07
C ILE A 30 -9.18 -4.86 -3.82
N ASP A 31 -8.53 -3.71 -3.71
CA ASP A 31 -8.91 -2.71 -2.73
C ASP A 31 -10.08 -1.88 -3.28
N LYS A 32 -11.24 -2.02 -2.65
CA LYS A 32 -12.48 -1.35 -3.08
C LYS A 32 -12.42 0.17 -2.93
N ALA A 33 -11.63 0.70 -2.00
CA ALA A 33 -11.55 2.14 -1.74
C ALA A 33 -10.68 2.83 -2.79
N SER A 34 -9.52 2.25 -3.12
CA SER A 34 -8.58 2.83 -4.09
C SER A 34 -8.79 2.33 -5.53
N GLY A 35 -9.49 1.22 -5.72
CA GLY A 35 -9.57 0.52 -7.01
C GLY A 35 -8.27 -0.18 -7.41
N LYS A 36 -7.28 -0.27 -6.51
CA LYS A 36 -6.00 -0.91 -6.78
C LYS A 36 -6.19 -2.42 -6.89
N ILE A 37 -5.69 -2.98 -7.99
CA ILE A 37 -5.63 -4.41 -8.23
C ILE A 37 -4.20 -4.89 -7.97
N THR A 38 -4.07 -5.97 -7.21
CA THR A 38 -2.77 -6.60 -6.94
C THR A 38 -2.84 -8.08 -7.32
N LYS A 39 -2.00 -8.51 -8.26
CA LYS A 39 -1.87 -9.93 -8.61
C LYS A 39 -1.03 -10.66 -7.57
N LEU A 40 -1.65 -11.58 -6.82
CA LEU A 40 -0.99 -12.35 -5.77
C LEU A 40 -0.22 -13.55 -6.34
N GLY A 41 -0.70 -14.09 -7.45
CA GLY A 41 -0.11 -15.24 -8.13
C GLY A 41 -1.13 -15.96 -8.99
N ARG A 42 -0.81 -17.19 -9.37
CA ARG A 42 -1.71 -18.08 -10.12
C ARG A 42 -2.18 -19.24 -9.22
N SER A 43 -3.44 -19.63 -9.37
CA SER A 43 -4.02 -20.75 -8.62
C SER A 43 -3.36 -22.09 -8.96
N PHE A 44 -3.12 -22.93 -7.94
CA PHE A 44 -2.56 -24.27 -8.14
C PHE A 44 -3.47 -25.20 -8.97
N SER A 45 -4.79 -24.96 -8.97
CA SER A 45 -5.77 -25.78 -9.70
C SER A 45 -5.59 -25.76 -11.22
N ARG A 46 -4.85 -24.78 -11.77
CA ARG A 46 -4.54 -24.67 -13.21
C ARG A 46 -3.06 -24.78 -13.55
N TRP A 47 -2.26 -25.42 -12.69
CA TRP A 47 -0.81 -25.61 -12.91
C TRP A 47 -0.50 -26.31 -14.24
N ARG A 48 -1.34 -27.28 -14.66
CA ARG A 48 -1.07 -28.17 -15.81
C ARG A 48 -1.32 -27.55 -17.19
N ASP A 49 -2.04 -26.43 -17.28
CA ASP A 49 -2.46 -25.87 -18.58
C ASP A 49 -1.45 -24.90 -19.21
N PHE A 50 -0.32 -24.63 -18.54
CA PHE A 50 0.69 -23.69 -19.00
C PHE A 50 2.09 -24.31 -18.97
N ASP A 51 2.46 -24.95 -20.08
CA ASP A 51 3.76 -25.60 -20.30
C ASP A 51 4.92 -24.59 -20.52
N ALA A 52 4.59 -23.32 -20.79
CA ALA A 52 5.57 -22.24 -20.98
C ALA A 52 5.53 -21.24 -19.82
N MET A 53 5.99 -21.66 -18.64
CA MET A 53 6.13 -20.77 -17.49
C MET A 53 7.45 -20.00 -17.59
N GLY A 54 7.38 -18.67 -17.68
CA GLY A 54 8.54 -17.81 -17.41
C GLY A 54 9.03 -18.05 -15.96
N PRO A 55 10.32 -17.83 -15.66
CA PRO A 55 10.96 -18.23 -14.39
C PRO A 55 10.42 -17.56 -13.10
N GLN A 56 9.30 -16.82 -13.15
CA GLN A 56 8.80 -15.98 -12.05
C GLN A 56 7.31 -16.16 -11.72
N VAL A 57 6.63 -17.21 -12.18
CA VAL A 57 5.21 -17.40 -11.83
C VAL A 57 5.10 -17.94 -10.40
N LYS A 58 4.62 -17.09 -9.49
CA LYS A 58 4.29 -17.47 -8.11
C LYS A 58 2.93 -18.16 -8.08
N PHE A 59 2.91 -19.41 -7.64
CA PHE A 59 1.67 -20.14 -7.40
C PHE A 59 1.18 -19.93 -5.98
N VAL A 60 -0.13 -19.74 -5.84
CA VAL A 60 -0.79 -19.47 -4.56
C VAL A 60 -2.05 -20.32 -4.42
N GLN A 61 -2.36 -20.70 -3.18
CA GLN A 61 -3.62 -21.37 -2.87
C GLN A 61 -4.78 -20.39 -3.08
N CYS A 62 -5.92 -20.90 -3.55
CA CYS A 62 -7.15 -20.12 -3.56
C CYS A 62 -7.49 -19.67 -2.14
N PRO A 63 -7.70 -18.37 -1.89
CA PRO A 63 -8.02 -17.89 -0.55
C PRO A 63 -9.33 -18.52 -0.03
N ASP A 64 -9.31 -18.95 1.22
CA ASP A 64 -10.49 -19.52 1.88
C ASP A 64 -11.28 -18.48 2.70
N GLY A 65 -12.57 -18.76 2.87
CA GLY A 65 -13.50 -17.94 3.65
C GLY A 65 -14.18 -16.85 2.82
N GLU A 66 -14.54 -15.74 3.47
CA GLU A 66 -15.30 -14.66 2.84
C GLU A 66 -14.53 -13.95 1.72
N LEU A 67 -15.18 -13.70 0.57
CA LEU A 67 -14.58 -13.00 -0.57
C LEU A 67 -14.28 -11.53 -0.26
N GLN A 68 -15.09 -10.88 0.58
CA GLN A 68 -14.92 -9.47 0.95
C GLN A 68 -14.67 -9.36 2.45
N LYS A 69 -13.47 -8.89 2.81
CA LYS A 69 -13.06 -8.66 4.21
C LYS A 69 -12.65 -7.20 4.41
N ARG A 70 -13.00 -6.62 5.55
CA ARG A 70 -12.48 -5.32 5.97
C ARG A 70 -11.17 -5.55 6.73
N LYS A 71 -10.07 -4.99 6.22
CA LYS A 71 -8.76 -5.06 6.86
C LYS A 71 -8.40 -3.68 7.38
N GLU A 72 -8.06 -3.60 8.67
CA GLU A 72 -7.44 -2.41 9.24
C GLU A 72 -5.93 -2.47 8.98
N VAL A 73 -5.37 -1.36 8.51
CA VAL A 73 -3.95 -1.23 8.21
C VAL A 73 -3.42 -0.07 9.03
N VAL A 74 -2.54 -0.38 9.98
CA VAL A 74 -1.82 0.61 10.78
C VAL A 74 -0.58 1.04 10.00
N HIS A 75 -0.43 2.34 9.80
CA HIS A 75 0.75 2.93 9.17
C HIS A 75 1.52 3.72 10.23
N CYS A 76 2.78 3.35 10.45
CA CYS A 76 3.68 4.10 11.30
C CYS A 76 4.57 4.97 10.42
N VAL A 77 4.54 6.28 10.64
CA VAL A 77 5.38 7.26 9.96
C VAL A 77 6.06 8.15 10.99
N THR A 78 7.28 8.58 10.69
CA THR A 78 8.04 9.50 11.54
C THR A 78 7.64 10.94 11.28
N LEU A 79 7.84 11.83 12.27
CA LEU A 79 7.61 13.27 12.08
C LEU A 79 8.46 13.84 10.93
N HIS A 80 9.70 13.34 10.79
CA HIS A 80 10.58 13.73 9.69
C HIS A 80 10.01 13.39 8.31
N GLU A 81 9.39 12.22 8.13
CA GLU A 81 8.75 11.87 6.87
C GLU A 81 7.60 12.83 6.53
N ILE A 82 6.82 13.21 7.53
CA ILE A 82 5.72 14.17 7.37
C ILE A 82 6.29 15.54 6.97
N ASP A 83 7.34 16.00 7.64
CA ASP A 83 8.02 17.26 7.33
C ASP A 83 8.52 17.28 5.87
N VAL A 84 9.22 16.22 5.44
CA VAL A 84 9.79 16.13 4.09
C VAL A 84 8.69 16.15 3.03
N ILE A 85 7.59 15.41 3.24
CA ILE A 85 6.45 15.37 2.31
C ILE A 85 5.83 16.76 2.15
N ASN A 86 5.71 17.51 3.24
CA ASN A 86 5.08 18.84 3.23
C ASN A 86 6.04 19.98 2.83
N SER A 87 7.35 19.71 2.75
CA SER A 87 8.34 20.72 2.38
C SER A 87 8.31 21.16 0.91
N ARG A 88 7.82 20.32 -0.02
CA ARG A 88 7.78 20.59 -1.47
C ARG A 88 6.83 19.67 -2.25
N THR A 89 6.48 20.07 -3.47
CA THR A 89 5.54 19.38 -4.37
C THR A 89 5.93 17.93 -4.72
N GLN A 90 7.21 17.56 -4.61
CA GLN A 90 7.75 16.20 -4.83
C GLN A 90 8.39 15.64 -3.54
N GLY A 91 7.93 16.06 -2.37
CA GLY A 91 8.51 15.67 -1.08
C GLY A 91 8.54 14.16 -0.85
N PHE A 92 7.55 13.42 -1.36
CA PHE A 92 7.51 11.96 -1.26
C PHE A 92 8.68 11.26 -1.96
N LEU A 93 9.13 11.75 -3.12
CA LEU A 93 10.24 11.12 -3.86
C LEU A 93 11.57 11.31 -3.12
N ALA A 94 11.73 12.46 -2.44
CA ALA A 94 12.92 12.76 -1.67
C ALA A 94 13.15 11.84 -0.46
N LEU A 95 12.11 11.19 0.05
CA LEU A 95 12.25 10.15 1.08
C LEU A 95 13.10 8.97 0.60
N PHE A 96 13.08 8.69 -0.72
CA PHE A 96 13.78 7.56 -1.32
C PHE A 96 15.11 7.97 -1.97
N THR A 97 15.24 9.20 -2.44
CA THR A 97 16.47 9.67 -3.11
C THR A 97 17.49 10.27 -2.16
N GLY A 98 17.09 10.66 -0.94
CA GLY A 98 17.96 11.35 0.02
C GLY A 98 18.25 12.81 -0.35
N ASP A 99 17.63 13.35 -1.41
CA ASP A 99 17.76 14.76 -1.82
C ASP A 99 16.96 15.70 -0.89
N THR A 100 16.94 15.44 0.42
CA THR A 100 16.30 16.27 1.43
C THR A 100 17.15 17.50 1.71
N SER A 101 16.67 18.68 1.30
CA SER A 101 17.24 19.95 1.78
C SER A 101 16.85 20.21 3.22
N GLU A 102 17.48 21.21 3.84
CA GLU A 102 17.03 21.72 5.12
C GLU A 102 15.53 22.10 5.07
N ILE A 103 14.80 21.66 6.09
CA ILE A 103 13.35 21.89 6.22
C ILE A 103 13.15 23.17 7.01
N ARG A 104 12.37 24.10 6.45
CA ARG A 104 12.05 25.38 7.09
C ARG A 104 11.35 25.16 8.43
N ALA A 105 11.71 25.97 9.42
CA ALA A 105 11.08 25.94 10.75
C ALA A 105 9.55 26.09 10.68
N GLU A 106 9.04 26.95 9.79
CA GLU A 106 7.60 27.14 9.58
C GLU A 106 6.86 25.85 9.23
N VAL A 107 7.48 24.95 8.45
CA VAL A 107 6.87 23.66 8.11
C VAL A 107 6.79 22.77 9.34
N ARG A 108 7.89 22.69 10.12
CA ARG A 108 7.94 21.90 11.35
C ARG A 108 6.89 22.34 12.35
N GLU A 109 6.78 23.65 12.61
CA GLU A 109 5.77 24.21 13.53
C GLU A 109 4.34 23.90 13.09
N GLN A 110 4.06 23.96 11.77
CA GLN A 110 2.76 23.58 11.23
C GLN A 110 2.48 22.08 11.39
N ILE A 111 3.48 21.22 11.20
CA ILE A 111 3.33 19.77 11.39
C ILE A 111 3.14 19.44 12.87
N ASP A 112 3.91 20.05 13.77
CA ASP A 112 3.78 19.86 15.21
C ASP A 112 2.37 20.23 15.70
N THR A 113 1.84 21.36 15.22
CA THR A 113 0.46 21.79 15.53
C THR A 113 -0.57 20.76 15.05
N LYS A 114 -0.47 20.31 13.79
CA LYS A 114 -1.41 19.31 13.24
C LYS A 114 -1.33 17.96 13.92
N VAL A 115 -0.13 17.50 14.29
CA VAL A 115 0.06 16.23 14.99
C VAL A 115 -0.51 16.32 16.41
N ALA A 116 -0.36 17.47 17.08
CA ALA A 116 -1.00 17.71 18.37
C ALA A 116 -2.54 17.66 18.25
N GLU A 117 -3.11 18.32 17.24
CA GLU A 117 -4.56 18.25 16.95
C GLU A 117 -5.02 16.81 16.68
N TRP A 118 -4.32 16.05 15.82
CA TRP A 118 -4.68 14.66 15.53
C TRP A 118 -4.59 13.75 16.75
N ARG A 119 -3.66 14.03 17.67
CA ARG A 119 -3.55 13.32 18.94
C ARG A 119 -4.73 13.66 19.86
N GLU A 120 -5.10 14.93 19.99
CA GLU A 120 -6.23 15.38 20.82
C GLU A 120 -7.57 14.84 20.29
N GLU A 121 -7.74 14.77 18.96
CA GLU A 121 -8.91 14.20 18.30
C GLU A 121 -8.94 12.66 18.30
N GLY A 122 -7.88 11.99 18.77
CA GLY A 122 -7.76 10.53 18.75
C GLY A 122 -7.63 9.93 17.34
N LYS A 123 -7.23 10.73 16.35
CA LYS A 123 -6.97 10.28 14.96
C LYS A 123 -5.58 9.67 14.79
N ALA A 124 -4.63 10.01 15.66
CA ALA A 124 -3.26 9.50 15.63
C ALA A 124 -2.72 9.23 17.03
N GLU A 125 -1.79 8.29 17.14
CA GLU A 125 -1.02 7.99 18.34
C GLU A 125 0.46 8.28 18.10
N ILE A 126 1.12 8.95 19.05
CA ILE A 126 2.56 9.19 19.00
C ILE A 126 3.28 8.05 19.68
N VAL A 127 4.15 7.36 18.95
CA VAL A 127 5.02 6.30 19.46
C VAL A 127 6.43 6.86 19.68
N PRO A 128 6.91 7.01 20.93
CA PRO A 128 8.28 7.47 21.20
C PRO A 128 9.31 6.46 20.67
N GLY A 129 10.29 6.96 19.91
CA GLY A 129 11.43 6.18 19.43
C GLY A 129 12.67 6.30 20.31
N VAL A 130 13.80 5.77 19.82
CA VAL A 130 15.12 5.88 20.46
C VAL A 130 16.11 6.42 19.43
N LEU A 131 16.86 7.46 19.81
CA LEU A 131 17.98 7.96 19.03
C LEU A 131 19.28 7.49 19.70
N PHE A 132 20.11 6.76 18.95
CA PHE A 132 21.44 6.33 19.39
C PHE A 132 22.51 7.07 18.58
N ILE A 133 23.53 7.59 19.27
CA ILE A 133 24.67 8.29 18.68
C ILE A 133 25.93 7.60 19.23
N ASP A 134 26.67 6.93 18.35
CA ASP A 134 27.78 6.03 18.72
C ASP A 134 29.07 6.79 19.07
N GLU A 135 29.33 7.90 18.38
CA GLU A 135 30.55 8.71 18.52
C GLU A 135 30.20 10.19 18.64
N ALA A 136 30.03 10.68 19.87
CA ALA A 136 29.67 12.07 20.18
C ALA A 136 30.89 12.96 20.49
#